data_AF-A0A3M7NC51-F1
#
_entry.id   AF-A0A3M7NC51-F1
#
_cell.length_a   1.000
_cell.length_b   1.000
_cell.length_c   1.000
_cell.angle_alpha   90.00
_cell.angle_beta   90.00
_cell.angle_gamma   90.00
#
_symmetry.space_group_name_H-M   'P 1'
#
loop_
_entity.id
_entity.type
_entity.pdbx_description
1 polymer ?
#
loop_
_entity_poly.entity_id
_entity_poly.type
_entity_poly.pdbx_seq_one_letter_code
_entity_poly.pdbx_strand_id
1 'polypeptide(L)'
;MASSTPTELELSPSKARLAASNSLAWTRISSWLTTLFSPAPVPPFEQNPATLAYLQQLMQANLTADQIASMQREVDREQLDIFHGANECTACLVVTTTTPAARALQIGQSIHLLTQQLFTLENQVRELKALSAQLARQSEAAQAAAADLENRLTGPQAEAELERMRLRTAQWARETKQIGLKTEEYERRIAALAQHIEDDERQTRVEAKRSEVRALEQRLRAFHGLPPDVEASRDEVKRAQRELDRWKTKREDMFEQI
;
A
#
# COMPACT_ATOMS: atom_id res chain seq x y z
N MET A 1 -26.18 -15.51 9.87
CA MET A 1 -24.73 -15.78 9.71
C MET A 1 -24.19 -14.73 8.77
N ALA A 2 -23.42 -13.78 9.32
CA ALA A 2 -22.89 -12.63 8.61
C ALA A 2 -21.48 -12.96 8.11
N SER A 3 -21.28 -13.00 6.80
CA SER A 3 -19.95 -12.98 6.17
C SER A 3 -19.75 -11.60 5.55
N SER A 4 -19.32 -10.65 6.38
CA SER A 4 -18.88 -9.33 5.93
C SER A 4 -17.58 -9.48 5.14
N THR A 5 -17.66 -9.22 3.84
CA THR A 5 -16.52 -9.04 2.94
C THR A 5 -15.60 -7.93 3.47
N PRO A 6 -14.28 -8.14 3.60
CA PRO A 6 -13.37 -7.07 3.98
C PRO A 6 -13.31 -6.05 2.84
N THR A 7 -13.64 -4.80 3.14
CA THR A 7 -13.62 -3.69 2.20
C THR A 7 -12.19 -3.47 1.68
N GLU A 8 -12.06 -3.28 0.38
CA GLU A 8 -10.84 -3.03 -0.42
C GLU A 8 -9.89 -1.91 0.09
N LEU A 9 -10.32 -1.18 1.13
CA LEU A 9 -9.55 -0.19 1.88
C LEU A 9 -8.46 -0.80 2.79
N GLU A 10 -8.52 -2.10 3.12
CA GLU A 10 -7.52 -2.75 3.98
C GLU A 10 -6.25 -3.24 3.25
N LEU A 11 -6.23 -3.24 1.91
CA LEU A 11 -5.16 -3.88 1.13
C LEU A 11 -3.93 -3.00 0.90
N SER A 12 -3.92 -1.73 1.35
CA SER A 12 -2.71 -0.88 1.30
C SER A 12 -2.74 0.23 2.36
N PRO A 13 -1.80 0.25 3.34
CA PRO A 13 -1.69 1.30 4.34
C PRO A 13 -1.62 2.72 3.75
N SER A 14 -1.07 2.87 2.55
CA SER A 14 -0.97 4.15 1.84
C SER A 14 -2.33 4.68 1.39
N LYS A 15 -3.21 3.81 0.89
CA LYS A 15 -4.57 4.20 0.48
C LYS A 15 -5.43 4.56 1.70
N ALA A 16 -5.29 3.82 2.79
CA ALA A 16 -5.97 4.11 4.06
C ALA A 16 -5.57 5.49 4.63
N ARG A 17 -4.27 5.83 4.60
CA ARG A 17 -3.79 7.16 5.03
C ARG A 17 -4.33 8.30 4.17
N LEU A 18 -4.36 8.11 2.85
CA LEU A 18 -4.92 9.11 1.92
C LEU A 18 -6.41 9.32 2.17
N ALA A 19 -7.18 8.24 2.36
CA ALA A 19 -8.60 8.32 2.68
C ALA A 19 -8.84 9.04 4.02
N ALA A 20 -8.05 8.72 5.05
CA ALA A 20 -8.14 9.38 6.36
C ALA A 20 -7.83 10.89 6.28
N SER A 21 -6.79 11.27 5.54
CA SER A 21 -6.42 12.68 5.32
C SER A 21 -7.53 13.44 4.59
N ASN A 22 -8.10 12.85 3.54
CA ASN A 22 -9.19 13.45 2.78
C ASN A 22 -10.46 13.61 3.65
N SER A 23 -10.78 12.62 4.48
CA SER A 23 -11.90 12.70 5.43
C SER A 23 -11.73 13.85 6.42
N LEU A 24 -10.52 14.02 6.96
CA LEU A 24 -10.21 15.10 7.89
C LEU A 24 -10.29 16.47 7.21
N ALA A 25 -9.80 16.58 5.98
CA ALA A 25 -9.90 17.80 5.18
C ALA A 25 -11.35 18.24 4.97
N TRP A 26 -12.24 17.31 4.59
CA TRP A 26 -13.66 17.59 4.42
C TRP A 26 -14.36 17.97 5.73
N THR A 27 -13.99 17.33 6.83
CA THR A 27 -14.53 17.65 8.17
C THR A 27 -14.20 19.09 8.56
N ARG A 28 -12.94 19.51 8.33
CA ARG A 28 -12.49 20.88 8.62
C ARG A 28 -13.24 21.92 7.77
N ILE A 29 -13.38 21.67 6.47
CA ILE A 29 -14.13 22.58 5.57
C ILE A 29 -15.59 22.66 5.97
N SER A 30 -16.23 21.53 6.29
CA SER A 30 -17.64 21.50 6.68
C SER A 30 -17.89 22.29 7.97
N SER A 31 -17.01 22.16 8.96
CA SER A 31 -17.07 22.96 10.20
C SER A 31 -16.90 24.46 9.92
N TRP A 32 -15.96 24.82 9.03
CA TRP A 32 -15.72 26.20 8.65
C TRP A 32 -16.92 26.81 7.90
N LEU A 33 -17.46 26.10 6.90
CA LEU A 33 -18.67 26.53 6.18
C LEU A 33 -19.87 26.67 7.11
N THR A 34 -20.06 25.73 8.04
CA THR A 34 -21.15 25.82 9.03
C THR A 34 -21.03 27.08 9.89
N THR A 35 -19.81 27.44 10.26
CA THR A 35 -19.54 28.67 11.02
C THR A 35 -19.81 29.92 10.17
N LEU A 36 -19.42 29.90 8.89
CA LEU A 36 -19.55 31.02 7.96
C LEU A 36 -21.01 31.31 7.57
N PHE A 37 -21.82 30.27 7.37
CA PHE A 37 -23.21 30.39 6.91
C PHE A 37 -24.22 30.48 8.04
N SER A 38 -23.82 30.30 9.30
CA SER A 38 -24.75 30.33 10.45
C SER A 38 -25.56 31.64 10.53
N PRO A 39 -26.89 31.58 10.73
CA PRO A 39 -27.72 30.40 11.03
C PRO A 39 -28.29 29.66 9.79
N ALA A 40 -27.98 30.11 8.58
CA ALA A 40 -28.46 29.49 7.35
C ALA A 40 -27.73 28.17 7.05
N PRO A 41 -28.40 27.19 6.43
CA PRO A 41 -27.74 25.95 6.02
C PRO A 41 -26.76 26.22 4.88
N VAL A 42 -25.65 25.47 4.86
CA VAL A 42 -24.67 25.52 3.77
C VAL A 42 -25.34 25.05 2.47
N PRO A 43 -25.25 25.80 1.36
CA PRO A 43 -25.79 25.39 0.06
C PRO A 43 -25.19 24.05 -0.40
N PRO A 44 -25.95 23.20 -1.12
CA PRO A 44 -25.42 21.95 -1.64
C PRO A 44 -24.36 22.22 -2.72
N PHE A 45 -23.27 21.45 -2.69
CA PHE A 45 -22.20 21.53 -3.68
C PHE A 45 -21.59 20.15 -3.95
N GLU A 46 -20.89 20.01 -5.08
CA GLU A 46 -20.26 18.77 -5.48
C GLU A 46 -18.95 18.52 -4.70
N GLN A 47 -18.86 17.37 -4.02
CA GLN A 47 -17.67 16.95 -3.30
C GLN A 47 -16.71 16.19 -4.23
N ASN A 48 -15.85 16.95 -4.91
CA ASN A 48 -14.78 16.41 -5.75
C ASN A 48 -13.41 16.97 -5.27
N PRO A 49 -12.27 16.37 -5.67
CA PRO A 49 -10.96 16.80 -5.18
C PRO A 49 -10.57 18.22 -5.62
N ALA A 50 -11.08 18.69 -6.76
CA ALA A 50 -10.86 20.06 -7.22
C ALA A 50 -11.58 21.08 -6.33
N THR A 51 -12.84 20.82 -5.99
CA THR A 51 -13.64 21.60 -5.04
C THR A 51 -12.99 21.61 -3.66
N LEU A 52 -12.47 20.48 -3.19
CA LEU A 52 -11.73 20.40 -1.92
C LEU A 52 -10.55 21.37 -1.92
N ALA A 53 -9.71 21.32 -2.96
CA ALA A 53 -8.53 22.16 -3.08
C ALA A 53 -8.90 23.66 -3.10
N TYR A 54 -9.93 24.02 -3.88
CA TYR A 54 -10.40 25.39 -3.96
C TYR A 54 -10.95 25.91 -2.62
N LEU A 55 -11.78 25.11 -1.94
CA LEU A 55 -12.34 25.48 -0.64
C LEU A 55 -11.26 25.56 0.45
N GLN A 56 -10.23 24.72 0.40
CA GLN A 56 -9.08 24.83 1.30
C GLN A 56 -8.32 26.13 1.08
N GLN A 57 -8.07 26.50 -0.17
CA GLN A 57 -7.42 27.76 -0.51
C GLN A 57 -8.25 28.96 -0.05
N LEU A 58 -9.57 28.93 -0.29
CA LEU A 58 -10.47 29.99 0.13
C LEU A 58 -10.53 30.11 1.66
N MET A 59 -10.60 29.00 2.38
CA MET A 59 -10.55 28.98 3.84
C MET A 59 -9.26 29.60 4.37
N GLN A 60 -8.10 29.23 3.79
CA GLN A 60 -6.82 29.81 4.18
C GLN A 60 -6.77 31.32 3.88
N ALA A 61 -7.21 31.73 2.69
CA ALA A 61 -7.26 33.14 2.31
C ALA A 61 -8.13 33.96 3.27
N ASN A 62 -9.32 33.46 3.63
CA ASN A 62 -10.19 34.13 4.60
C ASN A 62 -9.54 34.23 5.98
N LEU A 63 -8.93 33.14 6.49
CA LEU A 63 -8.23 33.18 7.78
C LEU A 63 -7.08 34.19 7.78
N THR A 64 -6.32 34.30 6.68
CA THR A 64 -5.27 35.31 6.56
C THR A 64 -5.84 36.73 6.48
N ALA A 65 -6.96 36.92 5.78
CA ALA A 65 -7.62 38.22 5.70
C ALA A 65 -8.16 38.67 7.07
N ASP A 66 -8.75 37.75 7.83
CA ASP A 66 -9.22 38.02 9.20
C ASP A 66 -8.07 38.43 10.12
N GLN A 67 -6.93 37.75 10.02
CA GLN A 67 -5.71 38.11 10.77
C GLN A 67 -5.17 39.50 10.40
N ILE A 68 -5.14 39.83 9.11
CA ILE A 68 -4.72 41.16 8.65
C ILE A 68 -5.69 42.22 9.19
N ALA A 69 -7.00 41.99 9.06
CA ALA A 69 -8.02 42.91 9.53
C ALA A 69 -8.01 43.09 11.06
N SER A 70 -7.61 42.08 11.84
CA SER A 70 -7.43 42.23 13.28
C SER A 70 -6.21 43.08 13.61
N MET A 71 -5.07 42.85 12.94
CA MET A 71 -3.85 43.65 13.16
C MET A 71 -4.06 45.11 12.77
N GLN A 72 -4.76 45.37 11.66
CA GLN A 72 -5.09 46.74 11.24
C GLN A 72 -5.95 47.46 12.27
N ARG A 73 -6.99 46.79 12.81
CA ARG A 73 -7.83 47.38 13.87
C ARG A 73 -7.05 47.69 15.14
N GLU A 74 -6.06 46.87 15.48
CA GLU A 74 -5.20 47.10 16.64
C GLU A 74 -4.30 48.32 16.41
N VAL A 75 -3.66 48.42 15.24
CA VAL A 75 -2.85 49.60 14.86
C VAL A 75 -3.71 50.87 14.85
N ASP A 76 -4.89 50.84 14.24
CA ASP A 76 -5.79 52.01 14.17
C ASP A 76 -6.22 52.46 15.58
N ARG A 77 -6.46 51.50 16.48
CA ARG A 77 -6.77 51.78 17.88
C ARG A 77 -5.60 52.46 18.60
N GLU A 78 -4.39 51.93 18.45
CA GLU A 78 -3.18 52.53 19.03
C GLU A 78 -2.93 53.95 18.50
N GLN A 79 -3.13 54.17 17.20
CA GLN A 79 -3.02 55.51 16.61
C GLN A 79 -4.04 56.49 17.22
N LEU A 80 -5.30 56.06 17.39
CA LEU A 80 -6.33 56.88 18.01
C LEU A 80 -6.02 57.24 19.47
N ASP A 81 -5.44 56.32 20.24
CA ASP A 81 -5.02 56.57 21.62
C ASP A 81 -3.89 57.62 21.67
N ILE A 82 -2.92 57.56 20.75
CA ILE A 82 -1.86 58.58 20.61
C ILE A 82 -2.45 59.95 20.28
N PHE A 83 -3.42 60.01 19.35
CA PHE A 83 -4.08 61.27 18.98
C PHE A 83 -4.93 61.87 20.11
N HIS A 84 -5.65 61.06 20.89
CA HIS A 84 -6.41 61.55 22.05
C HIS A 84 -5.48 62.08 23.14
N GLY A 85 -4.39 61.39 23.44
CA GLY A 85 -3.37 61.88 24.39
C GLY A 85 -2.72 63.19 23.96
N ALA A 86 -2.55 63.42 22.64
CA ALA A 86 -2.03 64.68 22.13
C ALA A 86 -3.05 65.84 22.23
N ASN A 87 -4.35 65.59 22.01
CA ASN A 87 -5.38 66.62 22.05
C ASN A 87 -5.70 67.12 23.46
N GLU A 88 -5.67 66.27 24.48
CA GLU A 88 -5.83 66.73 25.89
C GLU A 88 -4.72 67.70 26.31
N CYS A 89 -3.56 67.65 25.64
CA CYS A 89 -2.42 68.55 25.88
C CYS A 89 -2.56 69.92 25.17
N THR A 90 -3.47 70.06 24.19
CA THR A 90 -3.60 71.30 23.39
C THR A 90 -4.34 72.44 24.08
N ALA A 91 -5.21 72.15 25.07
CA ALA A 91 -5.90 73.19 25.84
C ALA A 91 -4.94 74.06 26.69
N CYS A 92 -3.77 73.52 27.05
CA CYS A 92 -2.74 74.25 27.81
C CYS A 92 -1.87 75.18 26.91
N LEU A 93 -1.92 75.01 25.58
CA LEU A 93 -1.00 75.65 24.65
C LEU A 93 -1.48 77.04 24.15
N VAL A 94 -2.79 77.29 24.14
CA VAL A 94 -3.35 78.53 23.57
C VAL A 94 -3.03 79.77 24.42
N VAL A 95 -2.89 79.62 25.74
CA VAL A 95 -2.63 80.75 26.66
C VAL A 95 -1.16 81.21 26.65
N THR A 96 -0.21 80.41 26.14
CA THR A 96 1.23 80.73 26.23
C THR A 96 1.83 81.35 24.96
N THR A 97 1.13 81.33 23.81
CA THR A 97 1.71 81.64 22.48
C THR A 97 2.02 83.12 22.16
N THR A 98 1.73 84.07 23.05
CA THR A 98 1.93 85.52 22.80
C THR A 98 3.28 86.06 23.26
N THR A 99 4.10 85.28 23.98
CA THR A 99 5.43 85.71 24.41
C THR A 99 6.54 85.13 23.53
N PRO A 100 7.58 85.91 23.18
CA PRO A 100 8.70 85.42 22.36
C PRO A 100 9.46 84.25 23.03
N ALA A 101 9.45 84.18 24.36
CA ALA A 101 10.02 83.06 25.12
C ALA A 101 9.25 81.74 24.90
N ALA A 102 7.92 81.78 24.83
CA ALA A 102 7.10 80.58 24.61
C ALA A 102 7.25 80.04 23.17
N ARG A 103 7.40 80.92 22.17
CA ARG A 103 7.69 80.50 20.79
C ARG A 103 9.04 79.81 20.68
N ALA A 104 10.07 80.30 21.37
CA ALA A 104 11.38 79.67 21.39
C ALA A 104 11.33 78.26 22.03
N LEU A 105 10.56 78.10 23.11
CA LEU A 105 10.36 76.80 23.75
C LEU A 105 9.63 75.81 22.83
N GLN A 106 8.58 76.25 22.14
CA GLN A 106 7.83 75.42 21.20
C GLN A 106 8.70 74.96 20.03
N ILE A 107 9.56 75.83 19.50
CA ILE A 107 10.55 75.48 18.49
C ILE A 107 11.53 74.43 19.05
N GLY A 108 12.06 74.63 20.26
CA GLY A 108 12.94 73.67 20.91
C GLY A 108 12.31 72.29 21.11
N GLN A 109 11.05 72.24 21.53
CA GLN A 109 10.28 70.99 21.68
C GLN A 109 10.06 70.30 20.33
N SER A 110 9.70 71.05 19.29
CA SER A 110 9.54 70.50 17.94
C SER A 110 10.84 69.96 17.36
N ILE A 111 11.98 70.66 17.57
CA ILE A 111 13.31 70.18 17.19
C ILE A 111 13.66 68.90 17.94
N HIS A 112 13.37 68.83 19.24
CA HIS A 112 13.64 67.63 20.04
C HIS A 112 12.85 66.43 19.54
N LEU A 113 11.54 66.62 19.30
CA LEU A 113 10.67 65.57 18.77
C LEU A 113 11.13 65.09 17.39
N LEU A 114 11.44 66.01 16.47
CA LEU A 114 11.93 65.67 15.13
C LEU A 114 13.26 64.92 15.19
N THR A 115 14.16 65.29 16.11
CA THR A 115 15.42 64.58 16.32
C THR A 115 15.20 63.15 16.82
N GLN A 116 14.26 62.94 17.75
CA GLN A 116 13.89 61.59 18.21
C GLN A 116 13.29 60.74 17.09
N GLN A 117 12.41 61.34 16.27
CA GLN A 117 11.81 60.67 15.12
C GLN A 117 12.85 60.31 14.05
N LEU A 118 13.78 61.23 13.73
CA LEU A 118 14.90 60.97 12.82
C LEU A 118 15.74 59.81 13.29
N PHE A 119 16.13 59.80 14.57
CA PHE A 119 16.90 58.69 15.14
C PHE A 119 16.17 57.34 15.05
N THR A 120 14.86 57.35 15.32
CA THR A 120 14.02 56.14 15.24
C THR A 120 13.94 55.62 13.80
N LEU A 121 13.70 56.49 12.83
CA LEU A 121 13.66 56.15 11.41
C LEU A 121 15.02 55.66 10.91
N GLU A 122 16.12 56.28 11.32
CA GLU A 122 17.46 55.80 10.98
C GLU A 122 17.73 54.40 11.52
N ASN A 123 17.23 54.10 12.72
CA ASN A 123 17.35 52.76 13.29
C ASN A 123 16.50 51.75 12.54
N GLN A 124 15.25 52.09 12.20
CA GLN A 124 14.37 51.26 11.38
C GLN A 124 14.96 50.99 9.98
N VAL A 125 15.54 52.00 9.34
CA VAL A 125 16.21 51.83 8.04
C VAL A 125 17.42 50.90 8.15
N ARG A 126 18.19 50.98 9.25
CA ARG A 126 19.30 50.04 9.51
C ARG A 126 18.79 48.61 9.69
N GLU A 127 17.71 48.43 10.43
CA GLU A 127 17.10 47.11 10.65
C GLU A 127 16.53 46.51 9.36
N LEU A 128 15.78 47.30 8.58
CA LEU A 128 15.24 46.87 7.29
C LEU A 128 16.36 46.47 6.32
N LYS A 129 17.47 47.20 6.30
CA LYS A 129 18.65 46.84 5.48
C LYS A 129 19.29 45.52 5.93
N ALA A 130 19.36 45.28 7.24
CA ALA A 130 19.87 44.02 7.77
C ALA A 130 18.96 42.85 7.38
N LEU A 131 17.64 43.02 7.52
CA LEU A 131 16.65 42.01 7.14
C LEU A 131 16.69 41.73 5.63
N SER A 132 16.78 42.76 4.78
CA SER A 132 16.87 42.58 3.33
C SER A 132 18.13 41.81 2.93
N ALA A 133 19.26 42.09 3.58
CA ALA A 133 20.51 41.38 3.35
C ALA A 133 20.45 39.92 3.84
N GLN A 134 19.68 39.64 4.88
CA GLN A 134 19.44 38.27 5.35
C GLN A 134 18.53 37.51 4.38
N LEU A 135 17.42 38.11 3.95
CA LEU A 135 16.51 37.50 2.98
C LEU A 135 17.22 37.20 1.64
N ALA A 136 18.07 38.11 1.16
CA ALA A 136 18.87 37.88 -0.03
C ALA A 136 19.78 36.65 0.12
N ARG A 137 20.48 36.54 1.25
CA ARG A 137 21.33 35.37 1.58
C ARG A 137 20.52 34.07 1.67
N GLN A 138 19.35 34.11 2.28
CA GLN A 138 18.47 32.94 2.39
C GLN A 138 17.92 32.52 1.02
N SER A 139 17.57 33.48 0.16
CA SER A 139 17.12 33.22 -1.21
C SER A 139 18.21 32.57 -2.04
N GLU A 140 19.44 33.09 -1.99
CA GLU A 140 20.58 32.53 -2.72
C GLU A 140 20.91 31.11 -2.25
N ALA A 141 20.92 30.88 -0.94
CA ALA A 141 21.11 29.54 -0.37
C ALA A 141 20.00 28.56 -0.80
N ALA A 142 18.74 29.00 -0.82
CA ALA A 142 17.62 28.18 -1.27
C ALA A 142 17.72 27.85 -2.77
N GLN A 143 18.13 28.82 -3.61
CA GLN A 143 18.35 28.61 -5.04
C GLN A 143 19.49 27.62 -5.30
N ALA A 144 20.60 27.73 -4.58
CA ALA A 144 21.71 26.80 -4.68
C ALA A 144 21.30 25.37 -4.28
N ALA A 145 20.52 25.23 -3.19
CA ALA A 145 19.99 23.94 -2.76
C ALA A 145 19.01 23.33 -3.79
N ALA A 146 18.16 24.16 -4.42
CA ALA A 146 17.25 23.71 -5.46
C ALA A 146 18.02 23.20 -6.70
N ALA A 147 19.05 23.92 -7.13
CA ALA A 147 19.89 23.50 -8.25
C ALA A 147 20.64 22.19 -7.98
N ASP A 148 21.15 21.98 -6.76
CA ASP A 148 21.75 20.70 -6.36
C ASP A 148 20.74 19.55 -6.44
N LEU A 149 19.52 19.77 -5.92
CA LEU A 149 18.46 18.77 -5.96
C LEU A 149 18.06 18.43 -7.39
N GLU A 150 17.92 19.43 -8.26
CA GLU A 150 17.61 19.25 -9.68
C GLU A 150 18.71 18.45 -10.38
N ASN A 151 19.98 18.74 -10.13
CA ASN A 151 21.08 17.97 -10.70
C ASN A 151 21.10 16.52 -10.16
N ARG A 152 20.70 16.30 -8.92
CA ARG A 152 20.60 14.94 -8.35
C ARG A 152 19.41 14.13 -8.85
N LEU A 153 18.32 14.79 -9.25
CA LEU A 153 17.09 14.12 -9.71
C LEU A 153 17.06 13.94 -11.23
N THR A 154 17.60 14.91 -11.96
CA THR A 154 17.50 15.01 -13.42
C THR A 154 18.86 15.11 -14.10
N GLY A 155 19.96 15.18 -13.35
CA GLY A 155 21.28 15.18 -13.93
C GLY A 155 21.69 13.83 -14.51
N PRO A 156 22.84 13.80 -15.21
CA PRO A 156 23.30 12.62 -15.95
C PRO A 156 23.54 11.39 -15.07
N GLN A 157 23.85 11.59 -13.78
CA GLN A 157 24.00 10.49 -12.82
C GLN A 157 22.66 9.82 -12.49
N ALA A 158 21.59 10.61 -12.36
CA ALA A 158 20.26 10.09 -12.08
C ALA A 158 19.73 9.28 -13.26
N GLU A 159 19.93 9.80 -14.48
CA GLU A 159 19.58 9.09 -15.72
C GLU A 159 20.39 7.81 -15.88
N ALA A 160 21.70 7.83 -15.61
CA ALA A 160 22.55 6.65 -15.67
C ALA A 160 22.11 5.57 -14.66
N GLU A 161 21.71 5.96 -13.45
CA GLU A 161 21.21 5.01 -12.45
C GLU A 161 19.84 4.46 -12.83
N LEU A 162 18.94 5.29 -13.37
CA LEU A 162 17.66 4.83 -13.91
C LEU A 162 17.87 3.81 -15.04
N GLU A 163 18.82 4.06 -15.94
CA GLU A 163 19.13 3.14 -17.03
C GLU A 163 19.71 1.81 -16.52
N ARG A 164 20.62 1.85 -15.52
CA ARG A 164 21.08 0.64 -14.83
C ARG A 164 19.95 -0.15 -14.18
N MET A 165 19.00 0.54 -13.56
CA MET A 165 17.81 -0.09 -12.97
C MET A 165 16.93 -0.74 -14.04
N ARG A 166 16.71 -0.08 -15.18
CA ARG A 166 15.98 -0.64 -16.33
C ARG A 166 16.65 -1.89 -16.88
N LEU A 167 17.96 -1.85 -17.08
CA LEU A 167 18.76 -2.99 -17.53
C LEU A 167 18.65 -4.18 -16.57
N ARG A 168 18.79 -3.95 -15.26
CA ARG A 168 18.60 -4.99 -14.23
C ARG A 168 17.19 -5.57 -14.26
N THR A 169 16.17 -4.72 -14.36
CA THR A 169 14.77 -5.16 -14.44
C THR A 169 14.53 -6.04 -15.66
N ALA A 170 15.08 -5.66 -16.81
CA ALA A 170 15.00 -6.45 -18.04
C ALA A 170 15.74 -7.79 -17.91
N GLN A 171 16.90 -7.81 -17.25
CA GLN A 171 17.63 -9.04 -16.96
C GLN A 171 16.82 -9.98 -16.07
N TRP A 172 16.32 -9.50 -14.93
CA TRP A 172 15.50 -10.30 -14.02
C TRP A 172 14.22 -10.82 -14.67
N ALA A 173 13.60 -10.03 -15.56
CA ALA A 173 12.44 -10.50 -16.33
C ALA A 173 12.79 -11.69 -17.25
N ARG A 174 13.99 -11.70 -17.86
CA ARG A 174 14.47 -12.83 -18.68
C ARG A 174 14.77 -14.05 -17.83
N GLU A 175 15.48 -13.87 -16.72
CA GLU A 175 15.81 -14.95 -15.77
C GLU A 175 14.53 -15.58 -15.19
N THR A 176 13.55 -14.77 -14.81
CA THR A 176 12.25 -15.25 -14.31
C THR A 176 11.54 -16.09 -15.35
N LYS A 177 11.50 -15.65 -16.63
CA LYS A 177 10.93 -16.45 -17.73
C LYS A 177 11.68 -17.77 -17.91
N GLN A 178 13.00 -17.76 -17.87
CA GLN A 178 13.81 -18.96 -18.01
C GLN A 178 13.56 -19.95 -16.87
N ILE A 179 13.47 -19.48 -15.63
CA ILE A 179 13.15 -20.32 -14.47
C ILE A 179 11.73 -20.86 -14.58
N GLY A 180 10.77 -20.05 -15.04
CA GLY A 180 9.40 -20.49 -15.31
C GLY A 180 9.35 -21.65 -16.30
N LEU A 181 10.02 -21.51 -17.45
CA LEU A 181 10.11 -22.59 -18.45
C LEU A 181 10.75 -23.87 -17.89
N LYS A 182 11.82 -23.74 -17.09
CA LYS A 182 12.44 -24.91 -16.43
C LYS A 182 11.51 -25.56 -15.41
N THR A 183 10.72 -24.75 -14.70
CA THR A 183 9.75 -25.25 -13.71
C THR A 183 8.68 -26.08 -14.43
N GLU A 184 8.11 -25.56 -15.51
CA GLU A 184 7.14 -26.31 -16.33
C GLU A 184 7.74 -27.59 -16.92
N GLU A 185 9.00 -27.56 -17.36
CA GLU A 185 9.68 -28.76 -17.85
C GLU A 185 9.83 -29.82 -16.75
N TYR A 186 10.25 -29.40 -15.54
CA TYR A 186 10.37 -30.31 -14.41
C TYR A 186 9.01 -30.84 -13.95
N GLU A 187 7.95 -30.03 -13.96
CA GLU A 187 6.59 -30.48 -13.68
C GLU A 187 6.14 -31.57 -14.67
N ARG A 188 6.36 -31.36 -15.98
CA ARG A 188 6.05 -32.38 -17.01
C ARG A 188 6.87 -33.65 -16.80
N ARG A 189 8.15 -33.53 -16.46
CA ARG A 189 9.02 -34.68 -16.22
C ARG A 189 8.60 -35.47 -14.98
N ILE A 190 8.24 -34.78 -13.91
CA ILE A 190 7.70 -35.39 -12.68
C ILE A 190 6.38 -36.12 -13.00
N ALA A 191 5.47 -35.50 -13.75
CA ALA A 191 4.21 -36.12 -14.15
C ALA A 191 4.42 -37.38 -15.00
N ALA A 192 5.34 -37.34 -15.98
CA ALA A 192 5.67 -38.49 -16.81
C ALA A 192 6.30 -39.63 -15.99
N LEU A 193 7.19 -39.31 -15.04
CA LEU A 193 7.77 -40.31 -14.15
C LEU A 193 6.73 -40.92 -13.21
N ALA A 194 5.79 -40.12 -12.68
CA ALA A 194 4.70 -40.62 -11.86
C ALA A 194 3.82 -41.61 -12.63
N GLN A 195 3.47 -41.29 -13.87
CA GLN A 195 2.72 -42.20 -14.75
C GLN A 195 3.47 -43.51 -15.02
N HIS A 196 4.78 -43.44 -15.29
CA HIS A 196 5.59 -44.65 -15.52
C HIS A 196 5.61 -45.55 -14.28
N ILE A 197 5.72 -44.98 -13.08
CA ILE A 197 5.69 -45.74 -11.83
C ILE A 197 4.33 -46.44 -11.66
N GLU A 198 3.22 -45.74 -11.92
CA GLU A 198 1.89 -46.32 -11.85
C GLU A 198 1.68 -47.46 -12.88
N ASP A 199 2.19 -47.29 -14.10
CA ASP A 199 2.13 -48.31 -15.14
C ASP A 199 2.98 -49.55 -14.79
N ASP A 200 4.17 -49.37 -14.22
CA ASP A 200 5.02 -50.48 -13.73
C ASP A 200 4.34 -51.25 -12.59
N GLU A 201 3.76 -50.54 -11.62
CA GLU A 201 2.98 -51.15 -10.53
C GLU A 201 1.75 -51.90 -11.08
N ARG A 202 1.09 -51.35 -12.09
CA ARG A 202 -0.04 -52.02 -12.75
C ARG A 202 0.42 -53.28 -13.49
N GLN A 203 1.54 -53.20 -14.22
CA GLN A 203 2.10 -54.31 -14.98
C GLN A 203 2.49 -55.46 -14.06
N THR A 204 3.20 -55.18 -12.96
CA THR A 204 3.57 -56.19 -11.95
C THR A 204 2.35 -56.84 -11.32
N ARG A 205 1.28 -56.08 -11.02
CA ARG A 205 0.00 -56.65 -10.53
C ARG A 205 -0.67 -57.55 -11.56
N VAL A 206 -0.65 -57.19 -12.84
CA VAL A 206 -1.21 -58.02 -13.92
C VAL A 206 -0.41 -59.30 -14.08
N GLU A 207 0.91 -59.24 -14.02
CA GLU A 207 1.79 -60.40 -14.10
C GLU A 207 1.59 -61.37 -12.93
N ALA A 208 1.43 -60.85 -11.71
CA ALA A 208 1.09 -61.64 -10.53
C ALA A 208 -0.27 -62.33 -10.67
N LYS A 209 -1.31 -61.63 -11.14
CA LYS A 209 -2.61 -62.26 -11.41
C LYS A 209 -2.53 -63.32 -12.51
N ARG A 210 -1.74 -63.09 -13.56
CA ARG A 210 -1.53 -64.07 -14.64
C ARG A 210 -0.83 -65.33 -14.12
N SER A 211 0.15 -65.20 -13.22
CA SER A 211 0.79 -66.38 -12.63
C SER A 211 -0.18 -67.16 -11.72
N GLU A 212 -1.00 -66.46 -10.94
CA GLU A 212 -2.05 -67.06 -10.12
C GLU A 212 -3.09 -67.80 -10.98
N VAL A 213 -3.59 -67.17 -12.05
CA VAL A 213 -4.53 -67.79 -12.99
C VAL A 213 -3.92 -69.05 -13.60
N ARG A 214 -2.65 -69.01 -14.04
CA ARG A 214 -1.97 -70.20 -14.58
C ARG A 214 -1.86 -71.33 -13.54
N ALA A 215 -1.58 -71.00 -12.28
CA ALA A 215 -1.52 -71.99 -11.21
C ALA A 215 -2.91 -72.61 -10.94
N LEU A 216 -3.96 -71.79 -10.93
CA LEU A 216 -5.35 -72.24 -10.79
C LEU A 216 -5.79 -73.10 -11.98
N GLU A 217 -5.45 -72.73 -13.21
CA GLU A 217 -5.71 -73.51 -14.42
C GLU A 217 -5.01 -74.87 -14.38
N GLN A 218 -3.74 -74.92 -13.94
CA GLN A 218 -3.02 -76.19 -13.76
C GLN A 218 -3.72 -77.08 -12.73
N ARG A 219 -4.17 -76.49 -11.61
CA ARG A 219 -4.95 -77.22 -10.60
C ARG A 219 -6.29 -77.71 -11.16
N LEU A 220 -7.02 -76.88 -11.92
CA LEU A 220 -8.27 -77.26 -12.57
C LEU A 220 -8.07 -78.39 -13.59
N ARG A 221 -6.95 -78.39 -14.33
CA ARG A 221 -6.62 -79.49 -15.26
C ARG A 221 -6.48 -80.83 -14.54
N ALA A 222 -6.00 -80.87 -13.31
CA ALA A 222 -5.95 -82.11 -12.52
C ALA A 222 -7.35 -82.66 -12.18
N PHE A 223 -8.37 -81.81 -12.19
CA PHE A 223 -9.78 -82.18 -12.00
C PHE A 223 -10.54 -82.35 -13.33
N HIS A 224 -9.84 -82.33 -14.47
CA HIS A 224 -10.47 -82.48 -15.78
C HIS A 224 -11.09 -83.89 -15.91
N GLY A 225 -12.42 -83.95 -16.04
CA GLY A 225 -13.19 -85.19 -16.15
C GLY A 225 -14.13 -85.47 -14.99
N LEU A 226 -14.04 -84.71 -13.89
CA LEU A 226 -15.04 -84.76 -12.83
C LEU A 226 -16.28 -83.93 -13.18
N PRO A 227 -17.49 -84.41 -12.87
CA PRO A 227 -18.70 -83.62 -12.99
C PRO A 227 -18.62 -82.31 -12.17
N PRO A 228 -19.27 -81.22 -12.60
CA PRO A 228 -19.24 -79.94 -11.88
C PRO A 228 -19.91 -79.99 -10.49
N ASP A 229 -20.70 -81.04 -10.21
CA ASP A 229 -21.28 -81.28 -8.89
C ASP A 229 -20.34 -82.12 -7.99
N VAL A 230 -20.23 -81.74 -6.72
CA VAL A 230 -19.29 -82.32 -5.75
C VAL A 230 -19.70 -83.73 -5.34
N GLU A 231 -21.00 -84.00 -5.23
CA GLU A 231 -21.51 -85.33 -4.89
C GLU A 231 -21.29 -86.29 -6.06
N ALA A 232 -21.66 -85.88 -7.27
CA ALA A 232 -21.40 -86.65 -8.49
C ALA A 232 -19.90 -86.95 -8.70
N SER A 233 -19.02 -85.99 -8.39
CA SER A 233 -17.56 -86.17 -8.40
C SER A 233 -17.09 -87.27 -7.45
N ARG A 234 -17.63 -87.30 -6.22
CA ARG A 234 -17.27 -88.32 -5.22
C ARG A 234 -17.69 -89.71 -5.67
N ASP A 235 -18.84 -89.82 -6.30
CA ASP A 235 -19.33 -91.10 -6.77
C ASP A 235 -18.52 -91.64 -7.96
N GLU A 236 -18.08 -90.77 -8.87
CA GLU A 236 -17.20 -91.15 -9.97
C GLU A 236 -15.81 -91.58 -9.47
N VAL A 237 -15.24 -90.90 -8.48
CA VAL A 237 -13.97 -91.30 -7.85
C VAL A 237 -14.11 -92.66 -7.15
N LYS A 238 -15.20 -92.87 -6.39
CA LYS A 238 -15.48 -94.17 -5.76
C LYS A 238 -15.63 -95.28 -6.80
N ARG A 239 -16.27 -94.99 -7.94
CA ARG A 239 -16.39 -95.93 -9.06
C ARG A 239 -15.01 -96.32 -9.60
N ALA A 240 -14.18 -95.34 -9.94
CA ALA A 240 -12.82 -95.57 -10.45
C ALA A 240 -11.95 -96.34 -9.44
N GLN A 241 -12.06 -96.04 -8.14
CA GLN A 241 -11.34 -96.77 -7.09
C GLN A 241 -11.72 -98.25 -7.05
N ARG A 242 -13.02 -98.57 -7.13
CA ARG A 242 -13.48 -99.97 -7.18
C ARG A 242 -13.00 -100.70 -8.43
N GLU A 243 -12.83 -100.01 -9.55
CA GLU A 243 -12.26 -100.61 -10.76
C GLU A 243 -10.75 -100.87 -10.59
N LEU A 244 -10.00 -99.92 -10.01
CA LEU A 244 -8.58 -100.09 -9.70
C LEU A 244 -8.34 -101.27 -8.75
N ASP A 245 -9.10 -101.38 -7.67
CA ASP A 245 -8.93 -102.47 -6.69
C ASP A 245 -9.23 -103.82 -7.34
N ARG A 246 -10.24 -103.90 -8.22
CA ARG A 246 -10.49 -105.10 -9.04
C ARG A 246 -9.30 -105.47 -9.91
N TRP A 247 -8.65 -104.50 -10.56
CA TRP A 247 -7.44 -104.74 -11.35
C TRP A 247 -6.23 -105.14 -10.48
N LYS A 248 -6.10 -104.59 -9.26
CA LYS A 248 -5.04 -104.95 -8.33
C LYS A 248 -5.19 -106.38 -7.82
N THR A 249 -6.38 -106.78 -7.39
CA THR A 249 -6.66 -108.17 -6.98
C THR A 249 -6.39 -109.11 -8.15
N LYS A 250 -6.87 -108.79 -9.36
CA LYS A 250 -6.58 -109.61 -10.54
C LYS A 250 -5.09 -109.73 -10.83
N ARG A 251 -4.33 -108.65 -10.64
CA ARG A 251 -2.86 -108.66 -10.76
C ARG A 251 -2.24 -109.53 -9.66
N GLU A 252 -2.67 -109.41 -8.41
CA GLU A 252 -2.19 -110.20 -7.28
C GLU A 252 -2.47 -111.69 -7.48
N ASP A 253 -3.68 -112.06 -7.89
CA ASP A 253 -4.03 -113.44 -8.29
C ASP A 253 -3.13 -113.97 -9.41
N MET A 254 -2.77 -113.13 -10.38
CA MET A 254 -1.83 -113.50 -11.45
C MET A 254 -0.38 -113.62 -10.98
N PHE A 255 0.03 -112.88 -9.93
CA PHE A 255 1.36 -112.97 -9.34
C PHE A 255 1.49 -114.16 -8.38
N GLU A 256 0.42 -114.57 -7.69
CA GLU A 256 0.41 -115.79 -6.87
C GLU A 256 0.45 -117.09 -7.69
N GLN A 257 0.23 -116.99 -9.01
CA GLN A 257 0.28 -118.12 -9.96
C GLN A 257 1.65 -118.33 -10.63
N ILE A 258 2.70 -117.60 -10.20
CA ILE A 258 4.09 -117.70 -10.66
C ILE A 258 4.98 -118.15 -9.50
#